data_AF-A0A2V7DLX8-F1
#
_entry.id   AF-A0A2V7DLX8-F1
#
_cell.length_a   1.000
_cell.length_b   1.000
_cell.length_c   1.000
_cell.angle_alpha   90.00
_cell.angle_beta   90.00
_cell.angle_gamma   90.00
#
_symmetry.space_group_name_H-M   'P 1'
#
loop_
_entity.id
_entity.type
_entity.pdbx_description
1 polymer ?
#
loop_
_entity_poly.entity_id
_entity_poly.type
_entity_poly.pdbx_seq_one_letter_code
_entity_poly.pdbx_strand_id
1 'polypeptide(L)'
;MRRIGLAVVLAVSFFLTPILVGGQQCCKGEVLRPEFSIPREQAGVRFGSWSLFLVCNPAWLLKENQDRLHDLRLQFAAFSEAIGPKHLAVWFSKQEAESVDADRSSLYCEKFRLLPSEGPHVLVTTTYPDLDEPALNHYVILKLNGLNAPDTTSLLTKLADQLLIQGLQQADLDSERWWRAWQRSFEVTRTKLAAFTKKVRVSIHTKFFDAEIEGGR
;
A
#
# COMPACT_ATOMS: atom_id res chain seq x y z
N MET A 1 -29.63 -40.88 -80.10
CA MET A 1 -28.94 -39.81 -80.88
C MET A 1 -28.95 -38.53 -80.05
N ARG A 2 -27.83 -37.82 -80.05
CA ARG A 2 -27.48 -36.65 -79.23
C ARG A 2 -28.39 -35.42 -79.47
N ARG A 3 -28.61 -34.60 -78.42
CA ARG A 3 -28.16 -33.19 -78.27
C ARG A 3 -28.69 -32.61 -76.94
N ILE A 4 -27.82 -32.35 -75.96
CA ILE A 4 -27.21 -31.04 -75.56
C ILE A 4 -28.22 -30.06 -74.95
N GLY A 5 -28.02 -29.80 -73.66
CA GLY A 5 -28.50 -28.66 -72.87
C GLY A 5 -28.26 -29.00 -71.40
N LEU A 6 -27.82 -28.14 -70.50
CA LEU A 6 -27.38 -26.76 -70.51
C LEU A 6 -26.64 -26.64 -69.15
N ALA A 7 -25.58 -25.86 -69.10
CA ALA A 7 -24.72 -25.69 -67.92
C ALA A 7 -25.49 -25.25 -66.67
N VAL A 8 -25.18 -25.88 -65.53
CA VAL A 8 -25.36 -25.27 -64.20
C VAL A 8 -24.06 -25.44 -63.44
N VAL A 9 -23.46 -24.28 -63.16
CA VAL A 9 -22.28 -24.07 -62.35
C VAL A 9 -22.63 -24.37 -60.89
N LEU A 10 -21.91 -25.29 -60.26
CA LEU A 10 -21.87 -25.40 -58.80
C LEU A 10 -20.40 -25.36 -58.38
N ALA A 11 -20.00 -24.18 -57.93
CA ALA A 11 -18.68 -23.89 -57.39
C ALA A 11 -18.46 -24.74 -56.14
N VAL A 12 -17.46 -25.62 -56.20
CA VAL A 12 -16.92 -26.31 -55.02
C VAL A 12 -15.99 -25.32 -54.32
N SER A 13 -16.52 -24.59 -53.36
CA SER A 13 -15.72 -23.77 -52.46
C SER A 13 -15.00 -24.67 -51.46
N PHE A 14 -13.73 -24.93 -51.73
CA PHE A 14 -12.73 -25.35 -50.74
C PHE A 14 -12.51 -24.18 -49.76
N PHE A 15 -13.05 -24.25 -48.54
CA PHE A 15 -12.47 -23.56 -47.39
C PHE A 15 -12.65 -24.39 -46.12
N LEU A 16 -11.50 -24.88 -45.65
CA LEU A 16 -11.11 -25.25 -44.28
C LEU A 16 -12.21 -25.31 -43.20
N THR A 17 -12.37 -26.51 -42.64
CA THR A 17 -12.81 -26.81 -41.27
C THR A 17 -11.99 -26.04 -40.21
N PRO A 18 -12.28 -26.16 -38.90
CA PRO A 18 -13.39 -25.61 -38.13
C PRO A 18 -12.85 -24.68 -37.01
N ILE A 19 -13.33 -23.45 -36.84
CA ILE A 19 -12.96 -22.67 -35.64
C ILE A 19 -13.97 -22.98 -34.53
N LEU A 20 -13.60 -23.97 -33.73
CA LEU A 20 -13.97 -24.05 -32.32
C LEU A 20 -13.75 -22.67 -31.70
N VAL A 21 -14.84 -21.97 -31.41
CA VAL A 21 -14.82 -20.82 -30.49
C VAL A 21 -14.59 -21.41 -29.10
N GLY A 22 -13.32 -21.72 -28.82
CA GLY A 22 -12.84 -22.00 -27.48
C GLY A 22 -13.11 -20.78 -26.63
N GLY A 23 -13.86 -20.99 -25.55
CA GLY A 23 -14.08 -19.99 -24.51
C GLY A 23 -12.75 -19.37 -24.15
N GLN A 24 -12.65 -18.06 -24.37
CA GLN A 24 -11.48 -17.30 -24.04
C GLN A 24 -11.37 -17.33 -22.52
N GLN A 25 -10.50 -18.22 -22.07
CA GLN A 25 -10.01 -18.37 -20.73
C GLN A 25 -9.68 -16.96 -20.22
N CYS A 26 -10.44 -16.55 -19.20
CA CYS A 26 -10.26 -15.31 -18.44
C CYS A 26 -8.75 -15.11 -18.25
N CYS A 27 -8.22 -13.98 -18.72
CA CYS A 27 -6.80 -13.67 -18.66
C CYS A 27 -6.32 -13.92 -17.23
N LYS A 28 -5.63 -15.04 -17.04
CA LYS A 28 -4.89 -15.34 -15.82
C LYS A 28 -3.72 -14.39 -15.91
N GLY A 29 -3.89 -13.21 -15.31
CA GLY A 29 -2.89 -12.16 -15.28
C GLY A 29 -1.64 -12.76 -14.65
N GLU A 30 -0.70 -13.14 -15.50
CA GLU A 30 0.67 -13.34 -15.08
C GLU A 30 1.16 -11.94 -14.72
N VAL A 31 1.07 -11.62 -13.42
CA VAL A 31 1.70 -10.44 -12.83
C VAL A 31 3.19 -10.69 -12.99
N LEU A 32 3.72 -10.34 -14.16
CA LEU A 32 5.14 -10.10 -14.35
C LEU A 32 5.50 -9.15 -13.21
N ARG A 33 6.21 -9.66 -12.19
CA ARG A 33 6.74 -8.84 -11.11
C ARG A 33 7.90 -8.10 -11.74
N PRO A 34 7.77 -6.82 -12.14
CA PRO A 34 8.99 -6.06 -12.33
C PRO A 34 9.75 -6.13 -11.01
N GLU A 35 11.05 -6.39 -11.12
CA GLU A 35 12.01 -6.54 -10.04
C GLU A 35 12.16 -5.19 -9.32
N PHE A 36 11.13 -4.81 -8.57
CA PHE A 36 11.06 -3.57 -7.83
C PHE A 36 11.14 -3.93 -6.35
N SER A 37 12.35 -4.18 -5.89
CA SER A 37 12.65 -4.24 -4.45
C SER A 37 12.53 -2.84 -3.84
N ILE A 38 12.31 -2.75 -2.54
CA ILE A 38 12.37 -1.47 -1.83
C ILE A 38 13.84 -1.05 -1.68
N PRO A 39 14.20 0.23 -1.90
CA PRO A 39 15.58 0.66 -1.69
C PRO A 39 16.05 0.43 -0.25
N ARG A 40 17.27 -0.10 -0.10
CA ARG A 40 17.96 -0.21 1.20
C ARG A 40 18.82 1.01 1.52
N GLU A 41 19.24 1.72 0.48
CA GLU A 41 20.07 2.92 0.59
C GLU A 41 19.76 3.90 -0.54
N GLN A 42 20.04 5.18 -0.30
CA GLN A 42 19.94 6.24 -1.29
C GLN A 42 21.07 7.24 -1.06
N ALA A 43 21.77 7.62 -2.14
CA ALA A 43 22.87 8.59 -2.09
C ALA A 43 23.94 8.28 -1.01
N GLY A 44 24.24 6.98 -0.82
CA GLY A 44 25.23 6.52 0.17
C GLY A 44 24.72 6.47 1.62
N VAL A 45 23.45 6.77 1.87
CA VAL A 45 22.81 6.67 3.19
C VAL A 45 21.98 5.39 3.25
N ARG A 46 22.31 4.49 4.19
CA ARG A 46 21.51 3.30 4.49
C ARG A 46 20.33 3.66 5.37
N PHE A 47 19.15 3.15 5.02
CA PHE A 47 17.95 3.30 5.81
C PHE A 47 17.96 2.32 6.98
N GLY A 48 17.54 2.78 8.15
CA GLY A 48 17.34 1.95 9.34
C GLY A 48 15.87 1.62 9.61
N SER A 49 14.95 2.34 8.99
CA SER A 49 13.51 2.09 9.12
C SER A 49 12.77 2.49 7.86
N TRP A 50 11.60 1.89 7.68
CA TRP A 50 10.73 2.08 6.52
C TRP A 50 9.31 2.37 6.98
N SER A 51 8.63 3.28 6.29
CA SER A 51 7.17 3.44 6.34
C SER A 51 6.59 3.14 4.98
N LEU A 52 5.67 2.18 4.90
CA LEU A 52 4.95 1.85 3.67
C LEU A 52 3.54 2.43 3.77
N PHE A 53 3.13 3.23 2.80
CA PHE A 53 1.74 3.65 2.65
C PHE A 53 1.04 2.69 1.69
N LEU A 54 0.12 1.87 2.23
CA LEU A 54 -0.49 0.77 1.50
C LEU A 54 -1.95 1.08 1.18
N VAL A 55 -2.24 1.20 -0.11
CA VAL A 55 -3.60 1.36 -0.64
C VAL A 55 -4.04 0.05 -1.28
N CYS A 56 -4.75 -0.79 -0.53
CA CYS A 56 -5.22 -2.10 -1.02
C CYS A 56 -6.75 -2.20 -1.20
N ASN A 57 -7.51 -1.13 -0.94
CA ASN A 57 -8.93 -1.08 -1.27
C ASN A 57 -9.14 -0.45 -2.65
N PRO A 58 -9.76 -1.17 -3.62
CA PRO A 58 -9.94 -0.67 -4.98
C PRO A 58 -10.80 0.60 -5.07
N ALA A 59 -11.60 0.91 -4.04
CA ALA A 59 -12.37 2.15 -3.99
C ALA A 59 -11.48 3.41 -4.08
N TRP A 60 -10.23 3.34 -3.60
CA TRP A 60 -9.28 4.46 -3.71
C TRP A 60 -8.83 4.72 -5.15
N LEU A 61 -9.00 3.76 -6.07
CA LEU A 61 -8.63 3.90 -7.48
C LEU A 61 -9.70 4.59 -8.32
N LEU A 62 -10.86 4.85 -7.74
CA LEU A 62 -11.91 5.62 -8.40
C LEU A 62 -11.41 7.04 -8.66
N LYS A 63 -11.77 7.59 -9.84
CA LYS A 63 -11.32 8.91 -10.30
C LYS A 63 -11.59 10.03 -9.28
N GLU A 64 -12.71 9.95 -8.58
CA GLU A 64 -13.11 10.88 -7.50
C GLU A 64 -12.15 10.94 -6.31
N ASN A 65 -11.22 9.97 -6.19
CA ASN A 65 -10.22 9.91 -5.13
C ASN A 65 -8.81 10.32 -5.60
N GLN A 66 -8.62 10.74 -6.85
CA GLN A 66 -7.28 11.10 -7.37
C GLN A 66 -6.66 12.30 -6.63
N ASP A 67 -7.41 13.40 -6.48
CA ASP A 67 -6.94 14.58 -5.74
C ASP A 67 -6.64 14.22 -4.28
N ARG A 68 -7.48 13.37 -3.69
CA ARG A 68 -7.30 12.87 -2.32
C ARG A 68 -6.02 12.04 -2.17
N LEU A 69 -5.71 11.17 -3.14
CA LEU A 69 -4.48 10.38 -3.15
C LEU A 69 -3.24 11.26 -3.33
N HIS A 70 -3.33 12.30 -4.16
CA HIS A 70 -2.26 13.27 -4.32
C HIS A 70 -1.95 14.00 -3.00
N ASP A 71 -2.99 14.50 -2.32
CA ASP A 71 -2.83 15.14 -1.01
C ASP A 71 -2.23 14.18 0.02
N LEU A 72 -2.73 12.94 0.10
CA LEU A 72 -2.19 11.92 1.00
C LEU A 72 -0.71 11.62 0.72
N ARG A 73 -0.29 11.57 -0.54
CA ARG A 73 1.10 11.37 -0.94
C ARG A 73 1.99 12.49 -0.42
N LEU A 74 1.59 13.74 -0.61
CA LEU A 74 2.35 14.90 -0.13
C LEU A 74 2.48 14.90 1.39
N GLN A 75 1.39 14.57 2.10
CA GLN A 75 1.38 14.55 3.56
C GLN A 75 2.19 13.39 4.12
N PHE A 76 2.15 12.23 3.47
CA PHE A 76 3.00 11.11 3.83
C PHE A 76 4.49 11.40 3.59
N ALA A 77 4.83 12.09 2.49
CA ALA A 77 6.18 12.56 2.25
C ALA A 77 6.65 13.53 3.35
N ALA A 78 5.84 14.54 3.71
CA ALA A 78 6.15 15.48 4.79
C ALA A 78 6.31 14.79 6.15
N PHE A 79 5.44 13.81 6.46
CA PHE A 79 5.56 12.96 7.64
C PHE A 79 6.91 12.23 7.68
N SER A 80 7.36 11.71 6.54
CA SER A 80 8.62 10.99 6.42
C SER A 80 9.85 11.87 6.63
N GLU A 81 9.82 13.09 6.12
CA GLU A 81 10.88 14.08 6.32
C GLU A 81 10.99 14.45 7.81
N ALA A 82 9.85 14.58 8.49
CA ALA A 82 9.80 14.91 9.91
C ALA A 82 10.40 13.80 10.82
N ILE A 83 10.27 12.53 10.46
CA ILE A 83 10.82 11.42 11.27
C ILE A 83 12.32 11.15 11.02
N GLY A 84 12.90 11.79 10.00
CA GLY A 84 14.35 11.97 9.85
C GLY A 84 15.01 11.15 8.73
N PRO A 85 16.26 11.47 8.37
CA PRO A 85 16.89 11.01 7.12
C PRO A 85 17.27 9.51 7.08
N LYS A 86 17.24 8.82 8.23
CA LYS A 86 17.47 7.36 8.30
C LYS A 86 16.19 6.55 8.08
N HIS A 87 15.10 7.23 7.75
CA HIS A 87 13.78 6.66 7.54
C HIS A 87 13.37 6.80 6.08
N LEU A 88 12.97 5.70 5.44
CA LEU A 88 12.45 5.72 4.07
C LEU A 88 10.92 5.63 4.08
N ALA A 89 10.25 6.64 3.54
CA ALA A 89 8.86 6.49 3.13
C ALA A 89 8.75 5.88 1.75
N VAL A 90 7.89 4.88 1.64
CA VAL A 90 7.63 4.12 0.43
C VAL A 90 6.20 4.35 0.01
N TRP A 91 6.05 5.05 -1.11
CA TRP A 91 4.80 5.21 -1.83
C TRP A 91 4.91 4.44 -3.15
N PHE A 92 4.05 3.44 -3.34
CA PHE A 92 4.04 2.67 -4.58
C PHE A 92 3.25 3.45 -5.65
N SER A 93 3.92 3.86 -6.72
CA SER A 93 3.31 4.55 -7.87
C SER A 93 3.61 3.82 -9.16
N LYS A 94 2.68 3.89 -10.13
CA LYS A 94 2.91 3.39 -11.49
C LYS A 94 3.82 4.38 -12.23
N GLN A 95 4.79 3.89 -13.01
CA GLN A 95 5.81 4.74 -13.67
C GLN A 95 5.21 5.82 -14.60
N GLU A 96 4.03 5.56 -15.18
CA GLU A 96 3.47 6.37 -16.27
C GLU A 96 2.41 7.37 -15.81
N ALA A 97 1.98 7.30 -14.55
CA ALA A 97 0.98 8.19 -13.99
C ALA A 97 1.20 8.26 -12.49
N GLU A 98 1.20 9.47 -11.91
CA GLU A 98 1.24 9.70 -10.45
C GLU A 98 0.15 8.96 -9.63
N SER A 99 -0.65 8.13 -10.29
CA SER A 99 -1.48 7.08 -9.72
C SER A 99 -0.71 6.12 -8.80
N VAL A 100 -1.39 5.75 -7.73
CA VAL A 100 -0.95 4.71 -6.81
C VAL A 100 -0.91 3.35 -7.50
N ASP A 101 0.13 2.56 -7.22
CA ASP A 101 0.22 1.17 -7.60
C ASP A 101 -0.45 0.30 -6.52
N ALA A 102 -1.77 0.17 -6.66
CA ALA A 102 -2.57 -0.64 -5.75
C ALA A 102 -2.34 -2.14 -5.90
N ASP A 103 -1.90 -2.60 -7.08
CA ASP A 103 -1.60 -4.01 -7.31
C ASP A 103 -0.40 -4.40 -6.43
N ARG A 104 0.66 -3.59 -6.46
CA ARG A 104 1.84 -3.77 -5.59
C ARG A 104 1.48 -3.59 -4.12
N SER A 105 0.70 -2.57 -3.77
CA SER A 105 0.25 -2.36 -2.38
C SER A 105 -0.55 -3.55 -1.84
N SER A 106 -1.35 -4.20 -2.69
CA SER A 106 -2.16 -5.37 -2.32
C SER A 106 -1.31 -6.59 -2.00
N LEU A 107 -0.19 -6.80 -2.69
CA LEU A 107 0.77 -7.87 -2.36
C LEU A 107 1.35 -7.70 -0.94
N TYR A 108 1.66 -6.45 -0.56
CA TYR A 108 2.11 -6.15 0.80
C TYR A 108 0.98 -6.29 1.83
N CYS A 109 -0.24 -5.85 1.52
CA CYS A 109 -1.38 -6.08 2.40
C CYS A 109 -1.61 -7.58 2.62
N GLU A 110 -1.54 -8.42 1.58
CA GLU A 110 -1.65 -9.87 1.70
C GLU A 110 -0.54 -10.46 2.59
N LYS A 111 0.72 -10.10 2.32
CA LYS A 111 1.87 -10.54 3.12
C LYS A 111 1.70 -10.26 4.61
N PHE A 112 1.21 -9.08 4.95
CA PHE A 112 1.02 -8.63 6.33
C PHE A 112 -0.39 -8.88 6.88
N ARG A 113 -1.23 -9.65 6.15
CA ARG A 113 -2.60 -10.00 6.54
C ARG A 113 -3.48 -8.78 6.87
N LEU A 114 -3.28 -7.69 6.14
CA LEU A 114 -4.04 -6.45 6.27
C LEU A 114 -5.33 -6.53 5.45
N LEU A 115 -6.47 -6.24 6.08
CA LEU A 115 -7.75 -6.24 5.38
C LEU A 115 -7.88 -4.98 4.51
N PRO A 116 -8.30 -5.09 3.24
CA PRO A 116 -8.57 -3.92 2.39
C PRO A 116 -9.57 -2.95 3.02
N SER A 117 -10.62 -3.44 3.67
CA SER A 117 -11.66 -2.62 4.31
C SER A 117 -11.14 -1.71 5.42
N GLU A 118 -10.01 -2.07 6.02
CA GLU A 118 -9.37 -1.30 7.11
C GLU A 118 -8.37 -0.27 6.58
N GLY A 119 -8.18 -0.20 5.26
CA GLY A 119 -7.22 0.68 4.60
C GLY A 119 -7.70 2.12 4.41
N PRO A 120 -6.80 3.04 4.00
CA PRO A 120 -5.38 2.83 3.75
C PRO A 120 -4.61 2.48 5.03
N HIS A 121 -3.44 1.85 4.87
CA HIS A 121 -2.59 1.46 5.99
C HIS A 121 -1.26 2.20 5.95
N VAL A 122 -0.72 2.53 7.13
CA VAL A 122 0.68 2.94 7.27
C VAL A 122 1.40 1.89 8.10
N LEU A 123 2.38 1.22 7.49
CA LEU A 123 3.21 0.21 8.14
C LEU A 123 4.61 0.78 8.38
N VAL A 124 5.02 0.90 9.64
CA VAL A 124 6.35 1.36 10.05
C VAL A 124 7.14 0.18 10.58
N THR A 125 8.39 0.00 10.17
CA THR A 125 9.23 -1.15 10.58
C THR A 125 10.70 -0.81 10.58
N THR A 126 11.47 -1.50 11.42
CA THR A 126 12.95 -1.50 11.43
C THR A 126 13.54 -2.72 10.72
N THR A 127 12.70 -3.70 10.35
CA THR A 127 13.06 -4.84 9.51
C THR A 127 12.73 -4.51 8.05
N TYR A 128 13.66 -4.81 7.14
CA TYR A 128 13.51 -4.53 5.71
C TYR A 128 12.24 -5.19 5.12
N PRO A 129 11.26 -4.41 4.64
CA PRO A 129 9.93 -4.93 4.31
C PRO A 129 9.76 -5.21 2.82
N ASP A 130 10.46 -6.20 2.28
CA ASP A 130 10.30 -6.60 0.87
C ASP A 130 9.50 -7.90 0.75
N LEU A 131 8.95 -8.21 -0.42
CA LEU A 131 8.03 -9.34 -0.58
C LEU A 131 8.69 -10.70 -0.33
N ASP A 132 9.94 -10.86 -0.76
CA ASP A 132 10.68 -12.14 -0.69
C ASP A 132 11.41 -12.36 0.64
N GLU A 133 11.34 -11.39 1.55
CA GLU A 133 11.95 -11.45 2.88
C GLU A 133 11.06 -12.21 3.89
N PRO A 134 11.59 -12.70 5.02
CA PRO A 134 10.78 -13.31 6.07
C PRO A 134 9.78 -12.31 6.70
N ALA A 135 8.95 -12.81 7.62
CA ALA A 135 8.00 -11.99 8.35
C ALA A 135 8.72 -10.87 9.14
N LEU A 136 8.04 -9.74 9.31
CA LEU A 136 8.58 -8.62 10.09
C LEU A 136 8.64 -9.00 11.57
N ASN A 137 9.74 -8.61 12.22
CA ASN A 137 9.91 -8.85 13.65
C ASN A 137 9.34 -7.69 14.48
N HIS A 138 9.58 -6.44 14.06
CA HIS A 138 9.15 -5.25 14.80
C HIS A 138 8.48 -4.24 13.87
N TYR A 139 7.23 -3.90 14.17
CA TYR A 139 6.45 -2.99 13.34
C TYR A 139 5.34 -2.26 14.10
N VAL A 140 4.93 -1.13 13.53
CA VAL A 140 3.67 -0.43 13.85
C VAL A 140 2.78 -0.47 12.61
N ILE A 141 1.52 -0.84 12.76
CA ILE A 141 0.50 -0.72 11.71
C ILE A 141 -0.53 0.31 12.16
N LEU A 142 -0.75 1.33 11.35
CA LEU A 142 -1.86 2.27 11.48
C LEU A 142 -2.91 1.91 10.43
N LYS A 143 -4.06 1.45 10.91
CA LYS A 143 -5.25 1.18 10.10
C LYS A 143 -6.13 2.42 10.10
N LEU A 144 -6.34 3.02 8.93
CA LEU A 144 -7.07 4.29 8.82
C LEU A 144 -8.57 4.11 8.58
N ASN A 145 -9.02 2.90 8.22
CA ASN A 145 -10.41 2.47 8.14
C ASN A 145 -11.34 3.47 7.42
N GLY A 146 -10.95 3.87 6.21
CA GLY A 146 -11.74 4.80 5.40
C GLY A 146 -11.82 6.22 5.97
N LEU A 147 -10.86 6.64 6.79
CA LEU A 147 -10.62 8.06 7.04
C LEU A 147 -10.52 8.81 5.70
N ASN A 148 -11.14 9.98 5.63
CA ASN A 148 -11.00 10.84 4.47
C ASN A 148 -9.57 11.47 4.45
N ALA A 149 -9.21 12.09 3.34
CA ALA A 149 -7.89 12.69 3.19
C ALA A 149 -7.61 13.80 4.24
N PRO A 150 -8.49 14.79 4.47
CA PRO A 150 -8.26 15.82 5.50
C PRO A 150 -8.01 15.27 6.91
N ASP A 151 -8.79 14.27 7.33
CA ASP A 151 -8.66 13.67 8.66
C ASP A 151 -7.39 12.82 8.77
N THR A 152 -7.04 12.11 7.70
CA THR A 152 -5.77 11.37 7.61
C THR A 152 -4.58 12.33 7.69
N THR A 153 -4.65 13.46 6.97
CA THR A 153 -3.65 14.52 7.04
C THR A 153 -3.50 15.04 8.47
N SER A 154 -4.61 15.42 9.11
CA SER A 154 -4.59 15.92 10.50
C SER A 154 -3.98 14.89 11.46
N LEU A 155 -4.31 13.61 11.29
CA LEU A 155 -3.72 12.51 12.05
C LEU A 155 -2.21 12.39 11.85
N LEU A 156 -1.75 12.32 10.60
CA LEU A 156 -0.33 12.15 10.29
C LEU A 156 0.50 13.36 10.72
N THR A 157 -0.01 14.58 10.52
CA THR A 157 0.64 15.81 10.99
C THR A 157 0.76 15.81 12.51
N LYS A 158 -0.33 15.53 13.24
CA LYS A 158 -0.30 15.50 14.71
C LYS A 158 0.60 14.39 15.24
N LEU A 159 0.61 13.24 14.58
CA LEU A 159 1.50 12.15 14.91
C LEU A 159 2.97 12.55 14.71
N ALA A 160 3.31 13.19 13.59
CA ALA A 160 4.66 13.74 13.37
C ALA A 160 5.05 14.76 14.46
N ASP A 161 4.17 15.70 14.78
CA ASP A 161 4.38 16.67 15.88
C ASP A 161 4.75 15.93 17.18
N GLN A 162 3.98 14.89 17.53
CA GLN A 162 4.22 14.13 18.76
C GLN A 162 5.50 13.31 18.70
N LEU A 163 5.84 12.67 17.57
CA LEU A 163 7.09 11.92 17.43
C LEU A 163 8.32 12.82 17.60
N LEU A 164 8.26 14.06 17.09
CA LEU A 164 9.29 15.06 17.32
C LEU A 164 9.37 15.46 18.80
N ILE A 165 8.24 15.77 19.45
CA ILE A 165 8.19 16.13 20.88
C ILE A 165 8.69 14.99 21.78
N GLN A 166 8.37 13.75 21.46
CA GLN A 166 8.85 12.57 22.20
C GLN A 166 10.33 12.26 21.92
N GLY A 167 10.99 13.04 21.06
CA GLY A 167 12.40 12.89 20.74
C GLY A 167 12.72 11.61 19.99
N LEU A 168 11.86 11.18 19.05
CA LEU A 168 12.06 9.96 18.27
C LEU A 168 13.45 9.92 17.61
N GLN A 169 13.89 11.05 17.06
CA GLN A 169 15.21 11.19 16.41
C GLN A 169 16.40 11.10 17.39
N GLN A 170 16.16 11.30 18.69
CA GLN A 170 17.18 11.21 19.73
C GLN A 170 17.26 9.80 20.34
N ALA A 171 16.30 8.92 20.03
CA ALA A 171 16.30 7.55 20.48
C ALA A 171 17.05 6.67 19.48
N ASP A 172 17.81 5.69 20.01
CA ASP A 172 18.43 4.69 19.16
C ASP A 172 17.36 3.88 18.43
N LEU A 173 17.57 3.68 17.13
CA LEU A 173 16.63 2.94 16.28
C LEU A 173 16.48 1.50 16.79
N ASP A 174 15.26 0.98 16.76
CA ASP A 174 14.90 -0.34 17.29
C ASP A 174 15.12 -0.54 18.81
N SER A 175 15.31 0.54 19.58
CA SER A 175 15.34 0.50 21.04
C SER A 175 13.93 0.54 21.65
N GLU A 176 13.79 0.08 22.89
CA GLU A 176 12.51 0.20 23.62
C GLU A 176 12.07 1.67 23.67
N ARG A 177 13.00 2.61 23.89
CA ARG A 177 12.72 4.04 23.92
C ARG A 177 12.08 4.54 22.61
N TRP A 178 12.57 4.07 21.46
CA TRP A 178 12.03 4.42 20.15
C TRP A 178 10.60 3.91 19.96
N TRP A 179 10.34 2.64 20.28
CA TRP A 179 9.00 2.04 20.20
C TRP A 179 8.02 2.67 21.21
N ARG A 180 8.47 2.97 22.44
CA ARG A 180 7.68 3.71 23.44
C ARG A 180 7.40 5.15 23.01
N ALA A 181 8.28 5.78 22.23
CA ALA A 181 8.00 7.09 21.65
C ALA A 181 6.84 7.00 20.65
N TRP A 182 6.81 5.97 19.79
CA TRP A 182 5.65 5.72 18.91
C TRP A 182 4.36 5.50 19.67
N GLN A 183 4.38 4.61 20.67
CA GLN A 183 3.22 4.32 21.50
C GLN A 183 2.67 5.59 22.15
N ARG A 184 3.51 6.34 22.86
CA ARG A 184 3.11 7.59 23.54
C ARG A 184 2.64 8.66 22.56
N SER A 185 3.31 8.81 21.42
CA SER A 185 2.90 9.75 20.38
C SER A 185 1.51 9.44 19.85
N PHE A 186 1.19 8.16 19.67
CA PHE A 186 -0.14 7.75 19.24
C PHE A 186 -1.18 7.95 20.34
N GLU A 187 -0.88 7.60 21.60
CA GLU A 187 -1.78 7.82 22.74
C GLU A 187 -2.15 9.31 22.91
N VAL A 188 -1.17 10.21 22.79
CA VAL A 188 -1.39 11.67 22.84
C VAL A 188 -2.14 12.17 21.61
N THR A 189 -1.84 11.66 20.43
CA THR A 189 -2.55 12.04 19.20
C THR A 189 -4.02 11.60 19.26
N ARG A 190 -4.29 10.39 19.77
CA ARG A 190 -5.62 9.84 19.96
C ARG A 190 -6.49 10.70 20.88
N THR A 191 -5.95 11.15 22.02
CA THR A 191 -6.71 12.00 22.96
C THR A 191 -7.08 13.35 22.35
N LYS A 192 -6.23 13.90 21.48
CA LYS A 192 -6.47 15.17 20.77
C LYS A 192 -7.42 15.03 19.58
N LEU A 193 -7.51 13.86 18.96
CA LEU A 193 -8.32 13.58 17.78
C LEU A 193 -9.58 12.76 18.08
N ALA A 194 -10.17 12.94 19.27
CA ALA A 194 -11.30 12.19 19.78
C ALA A 194 -12.41 11.91 18.74
N ALA A 195 -12.67 12.85 17.82
CA ALA A 195 -13.66 12.73 16.74
C ALA A 195 -13.37 11.61 15.71
N PHE A 196 -12.09 11.27 15.47
CA PHE A 196 -11.66 10.29 14.46
C PHE A 196 -11.25 8.94 15.07
N THR A 197 -11.20 8.87 16.40
CA THR A 197 -10.66 7.73 17.13
C THR A 197 -11.36 6.42 16.78
N LYS A 198 -12.69 6.40 16.64
CA LYS A 198 -13.44 5.18 16.29
C LYS A 198 -13.04 4.51 14.98
N LYS A 199 -12.33 5.23 14.10
CA LYS A 199 -11.87 4.72 12.80
C LYS A 199 -10.41 4.28 12.83
N VAL A 200 -9.56 4.87 13.67
CA VAL A 200 -8.13 4.55 13.69
C VAL A 200 -7.83 3.42 14.65
N ARG A 201 -7.12 2.40 14.17
CA ARG A 201 -6.51 1.37 15.03
C ARG A 201 -5.02 1.33 14.82
N VAL A 202 -4.28 1.21 15.92
CA VAL A 202 -2.83 1.06 15.88
C VAL A 202 -2.41 -0.20 16.59
N SER A 203 -1.62 -1.00 15.90
CA SER A 203 -1.01 -2.22 16.44
C SER A 203 0.49 -2.04 16.44
N ILE A 204 1.13 -2.23 17.59
CA ILE A 204 2.58 -2.17 17.78
C ILE A 204 3.03 -3.56 18.22
N HIS A 205 3.90 -4.17 17.44
CA HIS A 205 4.46 -5.49 17.70
C HIS A 205 5.97 -5.38 17.71
N THR A 206 6.60 -5.70 18.84
CA THR A 206 8.05 -5.55 19.04
C THR A 206 8.57 -6.61 19.99
N LYS A 207 9.89 -6.82 20.04
CA LYS A 207 10.52 -7.69 21.07
C LYS A 207 10.34 -7.19 22.51
N PHE A 208 9.93 -5.93 22.71
CA PHE A 208 9.82 -5.32 24.03
C PHE A 208 8.39 -5.37 24.57
N PHE A 209 7.41 -5.20 23.69
CA PHE A 209 5.99 -5.22 24.03
C PHE A 209 5.12 -5.39 22.78
N ASP A 210 3.91 -5.89 23.02
CA ASP A 210 2.79 -5.85 22.09
C ASP A 210 1.72 -4.90 22.64
N ALA A 211 1.19 -4.03 21.78
CA ALA A 211 0.13 -3.10 22.13
C ALA A 211 -0.85 -2.94 20.97
N GLU A 212 -2.14 -3.03 21.28
CA GLU A 212 -3.20 -2.63 20.37
C GLU A 212 -3.95 -1.44 20.99
N ILE A 213 -4.03 -0.36 20.22
CA ILE A 213 -4.65 0.88 20.62
C ILE A 213 -5.78 1.15 19.64
N GLU A 214 -6.99 0.83 20.08
CA GLU A 214 -8.20 1.25 19.39
C GLU A 214 -8.59 2.66 19.84
N GLY A 215 -9.18 3.42 18.93
CA GLY A 215 -9.69 4.73 19.27
C GLY A 215 -11.13 4.70 19.78
N GLY A 216 -11.31 5.22 21.00
CA GLY A 216 -12.63 5.48 21.62
C GLY A 216 -13.14 4.33 22.49
N ARG A 217 -13.40 4.63 23.77
CA ARG A 217 -14.45 3.97 24.58
C ARG A 217 -15.70 4.84 24.52
#